data_AF-A0A833GND9-F1
#
_entry.id   AF-A0A833GND9-F1
#
_cell.length_a   1.000
_cell.length_b   1.000
_cell.length_c   1.000
_cell.angle_alpha   90.00
_cell.angle_beta   90.00
_cell.angle_gamma   90.00
#
_symmetry.space_group_name_H-M   'P 1'
#
loop_
_entity.id
_entity.type
_entity.pdbx_description
1 polymer ?
#
loop_
_entity_poly.entity_id
_entity_poly.type
_entity_poly.pdbx_seq_one_letter_code
_entity_poly.pdbx_strand_id
1 'polypeptide(L)'
;MTHSLHAPVLASLIIIRNRPEFAPGSAISTLALFTVERFGRRQARFHVLHRAFHRRTPRARIIDDLCAGIAPGTELLVRMPQIDEHAHRHQNATGAAPGATDLDLIQRQLPDNTIVPVQISDAQLVDAGRGLGLEMADAWSTPLQRKRRAPEEAMALWAIYTAAYCRGAEAKVLFAAFKAWRALQDARPITF
;
A
#
# COMPACT_ATOMS: atom_id res chain seq x y z
N MET A 1 20.83 8.05 -23.40
CA MET A 1 20.39 7.02 -22.43
C MET A 1 18.96 7.38 -22.03
N THR A 2 17.96 6.60 -22.46
CA THR A 2 16.56 6.89 -22.12
C THR A 2 16.27 6.39 -20.70
N HIS A 3 16.31 7.33 -19.75
CA HIS A 3 15.83 7.11 -18.38
C HIS A 3 14.33 6.79 -18.44
N SER A 4 13.88 5.79 -17.67
CA SER A 4 12.45 5.66 -17.35
C SER A 4 12.03 6.96 -16.66
N LEU A 5 10.90 7.55 -17.07
CA LEU A 5 10.37 8.78 -16.45
C LEU A 5 9.83 8.53 -15.03
N HIS A 6 9.80 7.26 -14.59
CA HIS A 6 9.29 6.85 -13.29
C HIS A 6 10.40 6.83 -12.23
N ALA A 7 10.02 7.04 -10.98
CA ALA A 7 10.93 6.96 -9.85
C ALA A 7 11.67 5.60 -9.81
N PRO A 8 12.97 5.58 -9.45
CA PRO A 8 13.76 4.36 -9.34
C PRO A 8 13.23 3.43 -8.25
N VAL A 9 12.60 3.97 -7.22
CA VAL A 9 11.95 3.23 -6.14
C VAL A 9 10.48 3.61 -6.13
N LEU A 10 9.62 2.60 -6.24
CA LEU A 10 8.17 2.71 -6.13
C LEU A 10 7.73 1.86 -4.95
N ALA A 11 6.92 2.41 -4.05
CA ALA A 11 6.34 1.67 -2.95
C ALA A 11 4.82 1.82 -2.95
N SER A 12 4.10 0.77 -2.57
CA SER A 12 2.65 0.78 -2.40
C SER A 12 2.27 0.40 -0.97
N LEU A 13 1.41 1.22 -0.39
CA LEU A 13 1.04 1.17 1.03
C LEU A 13 -0.44 0.86 1.20
N ILE A 14 -0.71 -0.16 2.03
CA ILE A 14 -2.04 -0.50 2.53
C ILE A 14 -2.05 -0.40 4.05
N ILE A 15 -3.03 0.35 4.57
CA ILE A 15 -3.29 0.49 6.00
C ILE A 15 -4.66 -0.10 6.29
N ILE A 16 -4.70 -1.17 7.10
CA ILE A 16 -5.95 -1.78 7.55
C ILE A 16 -6.25 -1.33 8.97
N ARG A 17 -7.39 -0.66 9.13
CA ARG A 17 -7.91 -0.22 10.42
C ARG A 17 -9.04 -1.14 10.89
N ASN A 18 -9.26 -1.16 12.20
CA ASN A 18 -10.40 -1.87 12.79
C ASN A 18 -11.74 -1.15 12.57
N ARG A 19 -11.71 0.15 12.26
CA ARG A 19 -12.85 1.04 12.02
C ARG A 19 -12.42 2.14 11.04
N PRO A 20 -13.36 2.90 10.43
CA PRO A 20 -13.03 4.08 9.64
C PRO A 20 -12.10 5.04 10.40
N GLU A 21 -11.27 5.77 9.67
CA GLU A 21 -10.15 6.52 10.26
C GLU A 21 -10.55 7.47 11.40
N PHE A 22 -11.65 8.19 11.20
CA PHE A 22 -12.16 9.17 12.15
C PHE A 22 -13.17 8.62 13.16
N ALA A 23 -13.50 7.33 13.08
CA ALA A 23 -14.44 6.73 14.01
C ALA A 23 -13.84 6.62 15.43
N PRO A 24 -14.65 6.80 16.49
CA PRO A 24 -14.19 6.60 17.86
C PRO A 24 -13.56 5.21 18.07
N GLY A 25 -12.36 5.18 18.66
CA GLY A 25 -11.62 3.95 18.90
C GLY A 25 -11.07 3.27 17.64
N SER A 26 -10.96 4.01 16.53
CA SER A 26 -10.22 3.58 15.34
C SER A 26 -8.73 3.44 15.65
N ALA A 27 -8.14 2.34 15.20
CA ALA A 27 -6.74 2.02 15.37
C ALA A 27 -6.23 1.28 14.14
N ILE A 28 -5.00 1.61 13.72
CA ILE A 28 -4.27 0.85 12.71
C ILE A 28 -4.03 -0.55 13.29
N SER A 29 -4.49 -1.56 12.57
CA SER A 29 -4.37 -2.95 12.97
C SER A 29 -3.28 -3.67 12.20
N THR A 30 -3.07 -3.29 10.93
CA THR A 30 -2.09 -3.90 10.05
C THR A 30 -1.64 -2.90 8.99
N LEU A 31 -0.38 -3.03 8.62
CA LEU A 31 0.35 -2.29 7.59
C LEU A 31 0.93 -3.30 6.62
N ALA A 32 0.80 -3.03 5.33
CA ALA A 32 1.63 -3.66 4.32
C ALA A 32 2.26 -2.61 3.41
N LEU A 33 3.58 -2.71 3.22
CA LEU A 33 4.35 -1.90 2.29
C LEU A 33 5.03 -2.83 1.30
N PHE A 34 4.72 -2.68 0.02
CA PHE A 34 5.38 -3.39 -1.06
C PHE A 34 6.30 -2.44 -1.82
N THR A 35 7.59 -2.73 -1.86
CA THR A 35 8.61 -1.86 -2.45
C THR A 35 9.22 -2.54 -3.68
N VAL A 36 9.31 -1.77 -4.75
CA VAL A 36 9.91 -2.16 -6.03
C VAL A 36 11.05 -1.20 -6.35
N GLU A 37 12.27 -1.71 -6.21
CA GLU A 37 13.50 -1.00 -6.59
C GLU A 37 13.90 -1.43 -7.99
N ARG A 38 13.96 -0.48 -8.93
CA ARG A 38 14.41 -0.72 -10.30
C ARG A 38 15.89 -0.37 -10.39
N PHE A 39 16.71 -1.31 -10.86
CA PHE A 39 18.13 -1.06 -11.12
C PHE A 39 18.48 -1.54 -12.53
N GLY A 40 19.03 -0.64 -13.33
CA GLY A 40 19.27 -0.91 -14.76
C GLY A 40 17.98 -1.06 -15.58
N ARG A 41 18.11 -1.59 -16.81
CA ARG A 41 17.01 -1.59 -17.80
C ARG A 41 15.95 -2.68 -17.61
N ARG A 42 16.27 -3.77 -16.90
CA ARG A 42 15.42 -4.98 -16.82
C ARG A 42 15.51 -5.71 -15.49
N GLN A 43 16.03 -5.06 -14.45
CA GLN A 43 16.17 -5.68 -13.14
C GLN A 43 15.34 -4.90 -12.13
N ALA A 44 14.63 -5.64 -11.30
CA ALA A 44 13.85 -5.11 -10.21
C ALA A 44 14.04 -6.01 -8.99
N ARG A 45 14.10 -5.39 -7.81
CA ARG A 45 14.07 -6.06 -6.52
C ARG A 45 12.74 -5.72 -5.87
N PHE A 46 12.14 -6.74 -5.29
CA PHE A 46 10.84 -6.65 -4.65
C PHE A 46 11.01 -6.98 -3.17
N HIS A 47 10.42 -6.16 -2.32
CA HIS A 47 10.41 -6.33 -0.88
C HIS A 47 8.99 -6.14 -0.35
N VAL A 48 8.62 -6.94 0.65
CA VAL A 48 7.34 -6.85 1.34
C VAL A 48 7.60 -6.67 2.82
N LEU A 49 7.10 -5.59 3.38
CA LEU A 49 6.97 -5.40 4.81
C LEU A 49 5.51 -5.63 5.19
N HIS A 50 5.27 -6.54 6.14
CA HIS A 50 3.95 -6.77 6.71
C HIS A 50 4.06 -6.72 8.23
N ARG A 51 3.32 -5.80 8.87
CA ARG A 51 3.33 -5.67 10.33
C ARG A 51 1.91 -5.56 10.87
N ALA A 52 1.61 -6.32 11.91
CA ALA A 52 0.39 -6.19 12.70
C ALA A 52 0.69 -5.43 14.00
N PHE A 53 -0.28 -4.65 14.46
CA PHE A 53 -0.12 -3.81 15.64
C PHE A 53 -1.20 -4.11 16.68
N HIS A 54 -0.82 -3.99 17.94
CA HIS A 54 -1.75 -4.05 19.05
C HIS A 54 -2.61 -2.77 19.09
N ARG A 55 -3.87 -2.86 19.53
CA ARG A 55 -4.82 -1.72 19.57
C ARG A 55 -4.32 -0.53 20.40
N ARG A 56 -3.44 -0.77 21.37
CA ARG A 56 -2.84 0.27 22.23
C ARG A 56 -1.60 0.92 21.64
N THR A 57 -1.11 0.45 20.49
CA THR A 57 0.06 1.03 19.83
C THR A 57 -0.32 2.43 19.33
N PRO A 58 0.41 3.50 19.73
CA PRO A 58 0.09 4.85 19.29
C PRO A 58 0.20 4.99 17.77
N ARG A 59 -0.79 5.66 17.16
CA ARG A 59 -0.82 5.93 15.72
C ARG A 59 0.45 6.61 15.21
N ALA A 60 0.91 7.64 15.92
CA ALA A 60 2.14 8.37 15.57
C ALA A 60 3.33 7.42 15.47
N ARG A 61 3.57 6.58 16.49
CA ARG A 61 4.66 5.60 16.49
C ARG A 61 4.60 4.63 15.30
N ILE A 62 3.40 4.16 14.93
CA ILE A 62 3.23 3.29 13.76
C ILE A 62 3.67 3.99 12.48
N ILE A 63 3.30 5.26 12.33
CA ILE A 63 3.63 6.08 11.16
C ILE A 63 5.12 6.43 11.17
N ASP A 64 5.70 6.76 12.33
CA ASP A 64 7.13 7.00 12.50
C ASP A 64 7.96 5.77 12.05
N ASP A 65 7.60 4.60 12.57
CA ASP A 65 8.26 3.33 12.24
C ASP A 65 8.10 2.95 10.75
N LEU A 66 6.97 3.31 10.13
CA LEU A 66 6.74 3.14 8.69
C LEU A 66 7.64 4.09 7.88
N CYS A 67 7.62 5.38 8.18
CA CYS A 67 8.34 6.40 7.43
C CYS A 67 9.86 6.21 7.53
N ALA A 68 10.37 5.77 8.69
CA ALA A 68 11.77 5.42 8.87
C ALA A 68 12.26 4.30 7.94
N GLY A 69 11.35 3.45 7.44
CA GLY A 69 11.66 2.37 6.49
C GLY A 69 11.59 2.77 5.02
N ILE A 70 11.19 4.00 4.69
CA ILE A 70 11.01 4.46 3.31
C ILE A 70 12.21 5.32 2.91
N ALA A 71 12.89 4.92 1.81
CA ALA A 71 14.03 5.66 1.31
C ALA A 71 13.62 7.02 0.71
N PRO A 72 14.45 8.08 0.85
CA PRO A 72 14.21 9.36 0.17
C PRO A 72 14.09 9.20 -1.35
N GLY A 73 13.27 10.05 -1.99
CA GLY A 73 13.03 9.97 -3.44
C GLY A 73 12.18 8.78 -3.90
N THR A 74 11.66 7.96 -2.97
CA THR A 74 10.66 6.92 -3.27
C THR A 74 9.35 7.57 -3.66
N GLU A 75 8.73 7.08 -4.74
CA GLU A 75 7.34 7.37 -5.07
C GLU A 75 6.44 6.41 -4.28
N LEU A 76 5.59 6.94 -3.38
CA LEU A 76 4.75 6.17 -2.48
C LEU A 76 3.29 6.25 -2.90
N LEU A 77 2.74 5.14 -3.36
CA LEU A 77 1.33 4.96 -3.63
C LEU A 77 0.59 4.70 -2.32
N VAL A 78 -0.33 5.56 -1.95
CA VAL A 78 -1.14 5.39 -0.74
C VAL A 78 -2.59 5.21 -1.15
N ARG A 79 -3.17 4.05 -0.79
CA ARG A 79 -4.60 3.84 -1.01
C ARG A 79 -5.39 4.79 -0.11
N MET A 80 -6.19 5.65 -0.72
CA MET A 80 -7.09 6.53 0.02
C MET A 80 -8.20 5.69 0.66
N PRO A 81 -8.54 5.91 1.95
CA PRO A 81 -9.72 5.30 2.51
C PRO A 81 -10.95 5.74 1.69
N GLN A 82 -11.88 4.81 1.46
CA GLN A 82 -13.21 5.17 0.99
C GLN A 82 -13.87 5.93 2.14
N ILE A 83 -13.86 7.25 2.02
CA ILE A 83 -14.43 8.13 3.01
C ILE A 83 -15.95 7.93 2.98
N ASP A 84 -16.52 7.51 4.10
CA ASP A 84 -17.96 7.51 4.28
C ASP A 84 -18.44 8.97 4.35
N GLU A 85 -19.17 9.42 3.32
CA GLU A 85 -19.71 10.77 3.24
C GLU A 85 -20.52 11.17 4.48
N HIS A 86 -21.14 10.21 5.16
CA HIS A 86 -21.88 10.47 6.40
C HIS A 86 -20.95 10.86 7.55
N ALA A 87 -19.76 10.25 7.66
CA ALA A 87 -18.78 10.59 8.68
C ALA A 87 -18.21 12.01 8.45
N HIS A 88 -17.96 12.39 7.21
CA HIS A 88 -17.55 13.76 6.88
C HIS A 88 -18.65 14.79 7.11
N ARG A 89 -19.90 14.49 6.73
CA ARG A 89 -21.03 15.38 6.99
C ARG A 89 -21.23 15.63 8.49
N HIS A 90 -21.05 14.60 9.33
CA HIS A 90 -21.15 14.75 10.77
C HIS A 90 -20.00 15.57 11.37
N GLN A 91 -18.76 15.34 10.90
CA GLN A 91 -17.60 16.15 11.34
C GLN A 91 -17.75 17.62 10.95
N ASN A 92 -18.16 17.91 9.71
CA ASN A 92 -18.40 19.27 9.25
C ASN A 92 -19.54 19.96 10.03
N ALA A 93 -20.57 19.21 10.42
CA ALA A 93 -21.67 19.74 11.24
C ALA A 93 -21.24 20.11 12.68
N THR A 94 -20.21 19.46 13.22
CA THR A 94 -19.68 19.76 14.57
C THR A 94 -18.75 20.98 14.63
N GLY A 95 -18.36 21.56 13.48
CA GLY A 95 -17.47 22.73 13.42
C GLY A 95 -16.02 22.49 13.89
N ALA A 96 -15.68 21.26 14.29
CA ALA A 96 -14.32 20.88 14.64
C ALA A 96 -13.50 20.65 13.36
N ALA A 97 -12.30 21.25 13.30
CA ALA A 97 -11.37 20.96 12.21
C ALA A 97 -11.08 19.45 12.19
N PRO A 98 -11.17 18.79 11.02
CA PRO A 98 -10.87 17.36 10.93
C PRO A 98 -9.43 17.12 11.41
N GLY A 99 -9.24 16.09 12.24
CA GLY A 99 -7.90 15.70 12.68
C GLY A 99 -7.03 15.29 11.49
N ALA A 100 -5.70 15.41 11.62
CA ALA A 100 -4.77 15.00 10.58
C ALA A 100 -4.96 13.51 10.22
N THR A 101 -5.08 13.24 8.92
CA THR A 101 -5.17 11.89 8.35
C THR A 101 -3.83 11.16 8.42
N ASP A 102 -3.86 9.84 8.25
CA ASP A 102 -2.68 9.01 8.10
C ASP A 102 -1.82 9.53 6.93
N LEU A 103 -2.47 9.95 5.83
CA LEU A 103 -1.78 10.56 4.69
C LEU A 103 -1.10 11.88 5.07
N ASP A 104 -1.78 12.77 5.79
CA ASP A 104 -1.20 14.05 6.22
C ASP A 104 0.03 13.84 7.11
N LEU A 105 -0.02 12.84 7.99
CA LEU A 105 1.09 12.50 8.88
C LEU A 105 2.27 11.91 8.08
N ILE A 106 2.01 11.04 7.11
CA ILE A 106 3.04 10.49 6.21
C ILE A 106 3.67 11.61 5.37
N GLN A 107 2.86 12.50 4.79
CA GLN A 107 3.34 13.63 3.98
C GLN A 107 4.25 14.57 4.76
N ARG A 108 3.95 14.81 6.04
CA ARG A 108 4.81 15.64 6.90
C ARG A 108 6.16 15.00 7.20
N GLN A 109 6.24 13.67 7.23
CA GLN A 109 7.46 12.94 7.60
C GLN A 109 8.33 12.55 6.40
N LEU A 110 7.77 12.56 5.19
CA LEU A 110 8.45 12.20 3.96
C LEU A 110 8.49 13.37 2.96
N PRO A 111 9.09 14.52 3.32
CA PRO A 111 9.09 15.71 2.47
C PRO A 111 9.85 15.52 1.14
N ASP A 112 10.81 14.59 1.11
CA ASP A 112 11.64 14.29 -0.07
C ASP A 112 11.04 13.17 -0.95
N ASN A 113 9.81 12.75 -0.66
CA ASN A 113 9.12 11.67 -1.35
C ASN A 113 7.91 12.18 -2.13
N THR A 114 7.67 11.59 -3.29
CA THR A 114 6.45 11.84 -4.05
C THR A 114 5.36 10.92 -3.52
N ILE A 115 4.33 11.50 -2.89
CA ILE A 115 3.19 10.72 -2.40
C ILE A 115 2.04 10.83 -3.40
N VAL A 116 1.62 9.68 -3.92
CA VAL A 116 0.54 9.57 -4.89
C VAL A 116 -0.68 8.96 -4.18
N PRO A 117 -1.67 9.76 -3.77
CA PRO A 117 -2.91 9.24 -3.24
C PRO A 117 -3.70 8.57 -4.37
N VAL A 118 -4.15 7.34 -4.15
CA VAL A 118 -4.84 6.55 -5.17
C VAL A 118 -6.24 6.17 -4.68
N GLN A 119 -7.25 6.61 -5.43
CA GLN A 119 -8.65 6.23 -5.21
C GLN A 119 -8.99 5.00 -6.07
N ILE A 120 -9.05 3.83 -5.42
CA ILE A 120 -9.36 2.55 -6.06
C ILE A 120 -10.42 1.81 -5.23
N SER A 121 -11.44 1.29 -5.91
CA SER A 121 -12.48 0.47 -5.29
C SER A 121 -11.93 -0.90 -4.89
N ASP A 122 -12.57 -1.55 -3.91
CA ASP A 122 -12.20 -2.92 -3.53
C ASP A 122 -12.27 -3.89 -4.72
N ALA A 123 -13.27 -3.74 -5.60
CA ALA A 123 -13.42 -4.58 -6.78
C ALA A 123 -12.24 -4.44 -7.75
N GLN A 124 -11.83 -3.21 -8.06
CA GLN A 124 -10.66 -2.95 -8.92
C GLN A 124 -9.38 -3.53 -8.33
N LEU A 125 -9.20 -3.42 -7.01
CA LEU A 125 -8.04 -3.97 -6.32
C LEU A 125 -8.02 -5.51 -6.37
N VAL A 126 -9.18 -6.13 -6.12
CA VAL A 126 -9.35 -7.59 -6.19
C VAL A 126 -9.09 -8.10 -7.60
N ASP A 127 -9.64 -7.45 -8.63
CA ASP A 127 -9.46 -7.85 -10.02
C ASP A 127 -7.99 -7.75 -10.46
N ALA A 128 -7.30 -6.67 -10.10
CA ALA A 128 -5.88 -6.51 -10.37
C ALA A 128 -5.02 -7.58 -9.67
N GLY A 129 -5.33 -7.86 -8.40
CA GLY A 129 -4.64 -8.92 -7.65
C GLY A 129 -4.86 -10.30 -8.24
N ARG A 130 -6.10 -10.65 -8.62
CA ARG A 130 -6.42 -11.91 -9.30
C ARG A 130 -5.72 -12.04 -10.65
N GLY A 131 -5.59 -10.95 -11.41
CA GLY A 131 -4.82 -10.91 -12.65
C GLY A 131 -3.33 -11.24 -12.47
N LEU A 132 -2.80 -11.04 -11.26
CA LEU A 132 -1.46 -11.45 -10.85
C LEU A 132 -1.38 -12.86 -10.23
N GLY A 133 -2.52 -13.54 -10.05
CA GLY A 133 -2.59 -14.82 -9.34
C GLY A 133 -2.52 -14.69 -7.82
N LEU A 134 -2.80 -13.50 -7.27
CA LEU A 134 -2.81 -13.26 -5.82
C LEU A 134 -4.14 -13.70 -5.20
N GLU A 135 -4.05 -14.25 -4.00
CA GLU A 135 -5.23 -14.59 -3.19
C GLU A 135 -5.73 -13.34 -2.45
N MET A 136 -6.76 -12.70 -3.01
CA MET A 136 -7.30 -11.45 -2.49
C MET A 136 -8.36 -11.70 -1.41
N ALA A 137 -8.44 -10.80 -0.44
CA ALA A 137 -9.59 -10.76 0.46
C ALA A 137 -10.83 -10.29 -0.31
N ASP A 138 -11.97 -10.88 0.02
CA ASP A 138 -13.28 -10.54 -0.55
C ASP A 138 -14.24 -9.96 0.51
N ALA A 139 -15.47 -9.69 0.10
CA ALA A 139 -16.50 -9.15 0.99
C ALA A 139 -16.77 -10.06 2.20
N TRP A 140 -16.64 -11.38 2.04
CA TRP A 140 -16.94 -12.40 3.05
C TRP A 140 -15.74 -12.75 3.93
N SER A 141 -14.55 -12.27 3.57
CA SER A 141 -13.32 -12.51 4.31
C SER A 141 -13.41 -11.94 5.73
N THR A 142 -13.09 -12.79 6.69
CA THR A 142 -13.02 -12.41 8.10
C THR A 142 -12.00 -11.29 8.31
N PRO A 143 -12.12 -10.50 9.39
CA PRO A 143 -11.13 -9.46 9.70
C PRO A 143 -9.69 -9.98 9.80
N LEU A 144 -9.50 -11.24 10.24
CA LEU A 144 -8.18 -11.86 10.29
C LEU A 144 -7.64 -12.17 8.89
N GLN A 145 -8.48 -12.70 8.00
CA GLN A 145 -8.09 -12.96 6.61
C GLN A 145 -7.70 -11.67 5.89
N ARG A 146 -8.51 -10.60 6.04
CA ARG A 146 -8.18 -9.29 5.46
C ARG A 146 -6.81 -8.78 5.90
N LYS A 147 -6.51 -8.85 7.20
CA LYS A 147 -5.17 -8.50 7.72
C LYS A 147 -4.07 -9.34 7.08
N ARG A 148 -4.26 -10.66 6.99
CA ARG A 148 -3.28 -11.56 6.37
C ARG A 148 -3.05 -11.29 4.87
N ARG A 149 -4.05 -10.73 4.17
CA ARG A 149 -4.00 -10.38 2.74
C ARG A 149 -3.59 -8.94 2.45
N ALA A 150 -3.24 -8.14 3.47
CA ALA A 150 -2.74 -6.79 3.27
C ALA A 150 -1.52 -6.72 2.31
N PRO A 151 -0.56 -7.68 2.33
CA PRO A 151 0.52 -7.70 1.36
C PRO A 151 0.06 -7.87 -0.09
N GLU A 152 -0.89 -8.76 -0.33
CA GLU A 152 -1.47 -8.99 -1.66
C GLU A 152 -2.22 -7.73 -2.15
N GLU A 153 -2.93 -7.02 -1.26
CA GLU A 153 -3.53 -5.71 -1.57
C GLU A 153 -2.48 -4.67 -1.97
N ALA A 154 -1.34 -4.60 -1.28
CA ALA A 154 -0.27 -3.68 -1.64
C ALA A 154 0.34 -4.01 -3.01
N MET A 155 0.56 -5.30 -3.31
CA MET A 155 1.02 -5.74 -4.63
C MET A 155 0.01 -5.42 -5.73
N ALA A 156 -1.29 -5.61 -5.47
CA ALA A 156 -2.34 -5.26 -6.43
C ALA A 156 -2.38 -3.75 -6.72
N LEU A 157 -2.19 -2.90 -5.70
CA LEU A 157 -2.11 -1.45 -5.87
C LEU A 157 -0.93 -1.06 -6.77
N TRP A 158 0.24 -1.67 -6.56
CA TRP A 158 1.40 -1.50 -7.44
C TRP A 158 1.10 -1.96 -8.87
N ALA A 159 0.37 -3.06 -9.04
CA ALA A 159 0.02 -3.61 -10.34
C ALA A 159 -0.86 -2.64 -11.14
N ILE A 160 -1.85 -2.03 -10.48
CA ILE A 160 -2.74 -1.03 -11.09
C ILE A 160 -1.93 0.16 -11.58
N TYR A 161 -1.07 0.72 -10.73
CA TYR A 161 -0.20 1.83 -11.12
C TYR A 161 0.72 1.45 -12.27
N THR A 162 1.37 0.28 -12.19
CA THR A 162 2.31 -0.19 -13.23
C THR A 162 1.61 -0.38 -14.58
N ALA A 163 0.39 -0.94 -14.57
CA ALA A 163 -0.39 -1.11 -15.80
C ALA A 163 -0.88 0.22 -16.40
N ALA A 164 -1.21 1.19 -15.55
CA ALA A 164 -1.75 2.48 -15.98
C ALA A 164 -0.66 3.46 -16.45
N TYR A 165 0.48 3.49 -15.78
CA TYR A 165 1.47 4.56 -15.96
C TYR A 165 2.76 4.11 -16.63
N CYS A 166 3.15 2.83 -16.53
CA CYS A 166 4.36 2.36 -17.22
C CYS A 166 4.07 2.02 -18.69
N ARG A 167 5.08 2.19 -19.55
CA ARG A 167 4.98 1.77 -20.96
C ARG A 167 4.74 0.27 -21.04
N GLY A 168 3.93 -0.19 -22.00
CA GLY A 168 3.55 -1.61 -22.09
C GLY A 168 4.73 -2.60 -22.11
N ALA A 169 5.86 -2.26 -22.73
CA ALA A 169 7.07 -3.09 -22.68
C ALA A 169 7.72 -3.14 -21.29
N GLU A 170 7.75 -2.00 -20.58
CA GLU A 170 8.28 -1.89 -19.22
C GLU A 170 7.39 -2.65 -18.23
N ALA A 171 6.07 -2.44 -18.30
CA ALA A 171 5.09 -3.15 -17.49
C ALA A 171 5.21 -4.68 -17.67
N LYS A 172 5.35 -5.18 -18.90
CA LYS A 172 5.58 -6.61 -19.18
C LYS A 172 6.83 -7.15 -18.49
N VAL A 173 7.94 -6.43 -18.53
CA VAL A 173 9.19 -6.83 -17.87
C VAL A 173 9.03 -6.84 -16.36
N LEU A 174 8.41 -5.81 -15.79
CA LEU A 174 8.15 -5.71 -14.35
C LEU A 174 7.23 -6.84 -13.86
N PHE A 175 6.15 -7.15 -14.58
CA PHE A 175 5.27 -8.25 -14.23
C PHE A 175 5.95 -9.62 -14.36
N ALA A 176 6.80 -9.82 -15.37
CA ALA A 176 7.58 -11.05 -15.48
C ALA A 176 8.57 -11.22 -14.32
N ALA A 177 9.29 -10.14 -13.96
CA ALA A 177 10.20 -10.13 -12.83
C ALA A 177 9.47 -10.36 -11.50
N PHE A 178 8.29 -9.76 -11.32
CA PHE A 178 7.42 -9.98 -10.17
C PHE A 178 7.00 -11.44 -10.04
N LYS A 179 6.52 -12.07 -11.14
CA LYS A 179 6.11 -13.48 -11.13
C LYS A 179 7.28 -14.41 -10.77
N ALA A 180 8.46 -14.14 -11.32
CA ALA A 180 9.67 -14.90 -10.98
C ALA A 180 10.04 -14.74 -9.50
N TRP A 181 10.03 -13.51 -8.99
CA TRP A 181 10.27 -13.24 -7.57
C TRP A 181 9.22 -13.91 -6.68
N ARG A 182 7.93 -13.87 -7.03
CA ARG A 182 6.87 -14.46 -6.21
C ARG A 182 6.99 -15.98 -6.16
N ALA A 183 7.26 -16.63 -7.29
CA ALA A 183 7.54 -18.06 -7.32
C ALA A 183 8.72 -18.45 -6.41
N LEU A 184 9.77 -17.62 -6.35
CA LEU A 184 10.87 -17.85 -5.42
C LEU A 184 10.46 -17.65 -3.95
N GLN A 185 9.58 -16.69 -3.65
CA GLN A 185 9.05 -16.50 -2.29
C GLN A 185 8.18 -17.68 -1.85
N ASP A 186 7.30 -18.15 -2.72
CA ASP A 186 6.40 -19.26 -2.44
C ASP A 186 7.16 -20.59 -2.29
N ALA A 187 8.31 -20.72 -2.96
CA ALA A 187 9.21 -21.87 -2.83
C ALA A 187 10.14 -21.79 -1.60
N ARG A 188 10.15 -20.69 -0.83
CA ARG A 188 11.01 -20.60 0.36
C ARG A 188 10.53 -21.62 1.39
N PRO A 189 11.44 -22.45 1.94
CA PRO A 189 11.08 -23.36 3.01
C PRO A 189 10.59 -22.56 4.21
N ILE A 190 9.47 -23.01 4.80
CA ILE A 190 8.99 -22.47 6.06
C ILE A 190 10.04 -22.85 7.10
N THR A 191 10.74 -21.87 7.65
CA THR A 191 11.66 -22.10 8.75
C THR A 191 10.84 -22.52 9.96
N PHE A 192 11.04 -23.76 10.42
CA PHE A 192 10.45 -24.31 11.64
C PHE A 192 11.20 -23.84 12.88
#